data_AF-A0AAD1VSR2-F1
#
_entry.id   AF-A0AAD1VSR2-F1
#
_cell.length_a   1.000
_cell.length_b   1.000
_cell.length_c   1.000
_cell.angle_alpha   90.00
_cell.angle_beta   90.00
_cell.angle_gamma   90.00
#
_symmetry.space_group_name_H-M   'P 1'
#
loop_
_entity.id
_entity.type
_entity.pdbx_description
1 polymer ?
#
loop_
_entity_poly.entity_id
_entity_poly.type
_entity_poly.pdbx_seq_one_letter_code
_entity_poly.pdbx_strand_id
1 'polypeptide(L)'
;MAALLARKAVDYVKSKDFRDYLMSTHFWGPVANWGLPIAAINDMKKSPEIISGRMTFALTCYSLMFMRFAYKVQPRNWLLFACHLTNEGAQLIQGSRLIKYEMFKKDVTEK
;
A
#
# COMPACT_ATOMS: atom_id res chain seq x y z
N MET A 1 13.96 -22.78 23.03
CA MET A 1 13.22 -22.50 21.79
C MET A 1 13.33 -21.04 21.35
N ALA A 2 12.96 -20.05 22.17
CA ALA A 2 13.04 -18.62 21.80
C ALA A 2 14.45 -18.13 21.41
N ALA A 3 15.48 -18.50 22.17
CA ALA A 3 16.88 -18.12 21.87
C ALA A 3 17.40 -18.71 20.55
N LEU A 4 16.91 -19.89 20.14
CA LEU A 4 17.26 -20.55 18.87
C LEU A 4 16.60 -19.86 17.68
N LEU A 5 15.34 -19.44 17.84
CA LEU A 5 14.64 -18.63 16.85
C LEU A 5 15.29 -17.25 16.70
N ALA A 6 15.69 -16.63 17.81
CA ALA A 6 16.41 -15.34 17.79
C ALA A 6 17.76 -15.46 17.06
N ARG A 7 18.55 -16.50 17.33
CA ARG A 7 19.82 -16.74 16.63
C ARG A 7 19.61 -16.97 15.13
N LYS A 8 18.64 -17.80 14.75
CA LYS A 8 18.30 -18.03 13.33
C LYS A 8 17.84 -16.74 12.63
N ALA A 9 17.08 -15.89 13.31
CA ALA A 9 16.66 -14.60 12.75
C ALA A 9 17.87 -13.67 12.54
N VAL A 10 18.78 -13.60 13.51
CA VAL A 10 20.02 -12.79 13.40
C VAL A 10 20.93 -13.31 12.28
N ASP A 11 21.09 -14.63 12.18
CA ASP A 11 21.92 -15.26 11.15
C ASP A 11 21.32 -15.06 9.75
N TYR A 12 19.98 -15.09 9.63
CA TYR A 12 19.27 -14.78 8.39
C TYR A 12 19.45 -13.31 7.98
N VAL A 13 19.35 -12.36 8.91
CA VAL A 13 19.60 -10.92 8.66
C VAL A 13 21.07 -10.66 8.28
N LYS A 14 22.02 -11.46 8.79
CA LYS A 14 23.44 -11.34 8.42
C LYS A 14 23.81 -12.08 7.13
N SER A 15 22.91 -12.89 6.57
CA SER A 15 23.18 -13.70 5.37
C SER A 15 23.52 -12.84 4.15
N LYS A 16 24.35 -13.39 3.26
CA LYS A 16 24.72 -12.75 1.99
C LYS A 16 23.48 -12.53 1.11
N ASP A 17 22.54 -13.46 1.11
CA ASP A 17 21.30 -13.37 0.33
C ASP A 17 20.42 -12.19 0.78
N PHE A 18 20.33 -11.91 2.09
CA PHE A 18 19.60 -10.75 2.59
C PHE A 18 20.28 -9.42 2.20
N ARG A 19 21.62 -9.38 2.26
CA ARG A 19 22.39 -8.20 1.84
C ARG A 19 22.30 -7.96 0.33
N ASP A 20 22.36 -9.03 -0.46
CA ASP A 20 22.22 -8.96 -1.92
C ASP A 20 20.79 -8.53 -2.30
N TYR A 21 19.77 -8.98 -1.55
CA TYR A 21 18.40 -8.51 -1.71
C TYR A 21 18.26 -7.01 -1.39
N LEU A 22 18.83 -6.54 -0.27
CA LEU A 22 18.84 -5.12 0.11
C LEU A 22 19.58 -4.24 -0.91
N MET A 23 20.64 -4.73 -1.54
CA MET A 23 21.41 -4.01 -2.55
C MET A 23 20.77 -4.09 -3.95
N SER A 24 19.72 -4.91 -4.12
CA SER A 24 19.06 -5.09 -5.40
C SER A 24 18.06 -3.97 -5.72
N THR A 25 17.88 -3.69 -7.01
CA THR A 25 16.80 -2.84 -7.53
C THR A 25 15.41 -3.37 -7.19
N HIS A 26 15.27 -4.67 -6.92
CA HIS A 26 14.03 -5.29 -6.47
C HIS A 26 13.60 -4.87 -5.06
N PHE A 27 14.55 -4.41 -4.23
CA PHE A 27 14.27 -3.84 -2.91
C PHE A 27 14.03 -2.33 -2.99
N TRP A 28 14.97 -1.58 -3.58
CA TRP A 28 14.92 -0.12 -3.58
C TRP A 28 13.79 0.47 -4.42
N GLY A 29 13.41 -0.17 -5.54
CA GLY A 29 12.29 0.29 -6.36
C GLY A 29 10.96 0.33 -5.58
N PRO A 30 10.53 -0.79 -4.97
CA PRO A 30 9.38 -0.80 -4.09
C PRO A 30 9.52 0.11 -2.87
N VAL A 31 10.70 0.19 -2.25
CA VAL A 31 10.94 1.08 -1.10
C VAL A 31 10.74 2.55 -1.47
N ALA A 32 11.19 2.99 -2.64
CA ALA A 32 10.90 4.35 -3.12
C ALA A 32 9.39 4.57 -3.37
N ASN A 33 8.67 3.54 -3.80
CA ASN A 33 7.23 3.61 -4.02
C ASN A 33 6.40 3.66 -2.73
N TRP A 34 6.97 3.35 -1.55
CA TRP A 34 6.27 3.50 -0.26
C TRP A 34 5.87 4.95 0.07
N GLY A 35 6.41 5.93 -0.65
CA GLY A 35 5.94 7.31 -0.57
C GLY A 35 4.44 7.45 -0.88
N LEU A 36 3.90 6.65 -1.80
CA LEU A 36 2.48 6.69 -2.18
C LEU A 36 1.55 6.16 -1.07
N PRO A 37 1.76 4.96 -0.49
CA PRO A 37 1.02 4.51 0.69
C PRO A 37 1.12 5.48 1.88
N ILE A 38 2.31 6.02 2.16
CA ILE A 38 2.50 6.96 3.28
C ILE A 38 1.72 8.25 3.03
N ALA A 39 1.75 8.79 1.81
CA ALA A 39 0.94 9.95 1.44
C ALA A 39 -0.57 9.66 1.55
N ALA A 40 -1.01 8.49 1.08
CA ALA A 40 -2.41 8.07 1.20
C ALA A 40 -2.86 7.95 2.67
N ILE A 41 -2.02 7.37 3.53
CA ILE A 41 -2.28 7.30 4.97
C ILE A 41 -2.36 8.69 5.60
N ASN A 42 -1.46 9.60 5.22
CA ASN A 42 -1.48 10.97 5.72
C ASN A 42 -2.73 11.75 5.25
N ASP A 43 -3.17 11.52 4.00
CA ASP A 43 -4.38 12.13 3.46
C ASP A 43 -5.66 11.63 4.13
N MET A 44 -5.65 10.49 4.82
CA MET A 44 -6.80 10.06 5.64
C MET A 44 -7.13 11.06 6.76
N LYS A 45 -6.21 11.95 7.16
CA LYS A 45 -6.47 12.97 8.18
C LYS A 45 -7.15 14.23 7.63
N LYS A 46 -7.22 14.40 6.31
CA LYS A 46 -7.83 15.57 5.66
C LYS A 46 -9.34 15.44 5.56
N SER A 47 -10.02 16.59 5.40
CA SER A 47 -11.49 16.64 5.25
C SER A 47 -11.94 15.87 4.00
N PRO A 48 -12.99 15.02 4.10
CA PRO A 48 -13.47 14.20 2.98
C PRO A 48 -13.96 15.00 1.77
N GLU A 49 -14.29 16.28 1.94
CA GLU A 49 -14.70 17.19 0.85
C GLU A 49 -13.63 17.43 -0.21
N ILE A 50 -12.35 17.28 0.16
CA ILE A 50 -11.22 17.52 -0.75
C ILE A 50 -10.85 16.25 -1.53
N ILE A 51 -11.45 15.10 -1.18
CA ILE A 51 -11.11 13.81 -1.76
C ILE A 51 -11.82 13.64 -3.12
N SER A 52 -11.04 13.58 -4.19
CA SER A 52 -11.57 13.28 -5.53
C SER A 52 -11.91 11.79 -5.65
N GLY A 53 -13.22 11.48 -5.74
CA GLY A 53 -13.70 10.11 -5.93
C GLY A 53 -13.18 9.45 -7.22
N ARG A 54 -13.10 10.22 -8.32
CA ARG A 54 -12.55 9.75 -9.61
C ARG A 54 -11.07 9.35 -9.50
N MET A 55 -10.29 10.13 -8.75
CA MET A 55 -8.87 9.85 -8.51
C MET A 55 -8.70 8.60 -7.64
N THR A 56 -9.47 8.49 -6.56
CA THR A 56 -9.45 7.33 -5.65
C THR A 56 -9.76 6.03 -6.39
N PHE A 57 -10.77 6.05 -7.26
CA PHE A 57 -11.11 4.90 -8.10
C PHE A 57 -9.99 4.55 -9.09
N ALA A 58 -9.42 5.54 -9.77
CA ALA A 58 -8.33 5.32 -10.72
C ALA A 58 -7.10 4.69 -10.06
N LEU A 59 -6.70 5.19 -8.88
CA LEU A 59 -5.56 4.63 -8.16
C LEU A 59 -5.85 3.24 -7.55
N THR A 60 -7.11 2.94 -7.21
CA THR A 60 -7.52 1.60 -6.77
C THR A 60 -7.34 0.60 -7.91
N CYS A 61 -7.85 0.90 -9.10
CA CYS A 61 -7.67 0.09 -10.31
C CYS A 61 -6.20 -0.08 -10.69
N TYR A 62 -5.41 0.99 -10.60
CA TYR A 62 -3.96 0.95 -10.82
C TYR A 62 -3.27 -0.01 -9.83
N SER A 63 -3.60 0.08 -8.54
CA SER A 63 -2.98 -0.75 -7.49
C SER A 63 -3.28 -2.24 -7.69
N LEU A 64 -4.53 -2.59 -8.04
CA LEU A 64 -4.92 -3.97 -8.37
C LEU A 64 -4.11 -4.55 -9.54
N MET A 65 -3.89 -3.76 -10.58
CA MET A 65 -3.12 -4.19 -11.75
C MET A 65 -1.66 -4.46 -11.39
N PHE A 66 -1.06 -3.59 -10.59
CA PHE A 66 0.30 -3.76 -10.11
C PHE A 66 0.45 -4.91 -9.11
N MET A 67 -0.56 -5.20 -8.29
CA MET A 67 -0.57 -6.40 -7.44
C MET A 67 -0.53 -7.69 -8.26
N ARG A 68 -1.31 -7.76 -9.36
CA ARG A 68 -1.25 -8.90 -10.28
C ARG A 68 0.11 -9.02 -10.95
N PHE A 69 0.71 -7.90 -11.36
CA PHE A 69 2.06 -7.88 -11.94
C PHE A 69 3.12 -8.36 -10.93
N ALA A 70 3.11 -7.83 -9.71
CA ALA A 70 4.04 -8.19 -8.64
C ALA A 70 3.99 -9.70 -8.29
N TYR A 71 2.80 -10.29 -8.38
CA TYR A 71 2.61 -11.74 -8.16
C TYR A 71 3.12 -12.59 -9.33
N LYS A 72 2.98 -12.11 -10.57
CA LYS A 72 3.36 -12.86 -11.78
C LYS A 72 4.84 -12.71 -12.16
N VAL A 73 5.51 -11.62 -11.80
CA VAL A 73 6.93 -11.42 -12.11
C VAL A 73 7.79 -12.43 -11.35
N GLN A 74 8.80 -13.03 -12.00
CA GLN A 74 9.77 -13.91 -11.35
C GLN A 74 11.17 -13.29 -11.39
N PRO A 75 11.89 -13.27 -10.24
CA PRO A 75 11.47 -13.69 -8.91
C PRO A 75 10.36 -12.80 -8.32
N ARG A 76 9.45 -13.39 -7.52
CA ARG A 76 8.24 -12.71 -7.00
C ARG A 76 8.61 -11.52 -6.14
N ASN A 77 8.03 -10.35 -6.44
CA ASN A 77 8.31 -9.12 -5.70
C ASN A 77 7.23 -8.86 -4.64
N TRP A 78 7.40 -9.49 -3.47
CA TRP A 78 6.49 -9.36 -2.33
C TRP A 78 6.43 -7.95 -1.74
N LEU A 79 7.50 -7.17 -1.83
CA LEU A 79 7.53 -5.78 -1.35
C LEU A 79 6.67 -4.87 -2.22
N LEU A 80 6.73 -5.03 -3.54
CA LEU A 80 5.86 -4.30 -4.47
C LEU A 80 4.39 -4.65 -4.22
N PHE A 81 4.10 -5.94 -4.03
CA PHE A 81 2.75 -6.40 -3.69
C PHE A 81 2.23 -5.78 -2.39
N ALA A 82 3.03 -5.79 -1.32
CA ALA A 82 2.66 -5.21 -0.03
C ALA A 82 2.44 -3.69 -0.11
N CYS A 83 3.27 -2.98 -0.88
CA CYS A 83 3.12 -1.55 -1.12
C CYS A 83 1.76 -1.23 -1.78
N HIS A 84 1.41 -1.91 -2.87
CA HIS A 84 0.15 -1.68 -3.57
C HIS A 84 -1.07 -2.13 -2.76
N LEU A 85 -0.97 -3.23 -2.01
CA LEU A 85 -2.03 -3.68 -1.10
C LEU A 85 -2.33 -2.64 -0.01
N THR A 86 -1.28 -2.04 0.56
CA THR A 86 -1.43 -0.99 1.59
C THR A 86 -2.04 0.28 0.99
N ASN A 87 -1.61 0.67 -0.22
CA ASN A 87 -2.17 1.82 -0.94
C ASN A 87 -3.65 1.61 -1.29
N GLU A 88 -4.01 0.43 -1.83
CA GLU A 88 -5.39 0.07 -2.14
C GLU A 88 -6.27 0.09 -0.87
N GLY A 89 -5.79 -0.50 0.23
CA GLY A 89 -6.52 -0.48 1.50
C GLY A 89 -6.80 0.93 2.02
N ALA A 90 -5.79 1.82 1.98
CA ALA A 90 -5.96 3.21 2.38
C ALA A 90 -6.98 3.95 1.49
N GLN A 91 -6.95 3.69 0.18
CA GLN A 91 -7.87 4.33 -0.77
C GLN A 91 -9.30 3.82 -0.67
N LEU A 92 -9.50 2.53 -0.41
CA LEU A 92 -10.83 1.97 -0.16
C LEU A 92 -11.47 2.59 1.09
N ILE A 93 -10.68 2.82 2.14
CA ILE A 93 -11.14 3.52 3.35
C ILE A 93 -11.52 4.97 3.04
N GLN A 94 -10.68 5.69 2.29
CA GLN A 94 -10.97 7.06 1.86
C GLN A 94 -12.23 7.13 0.97
N GLY A 95 -12.35 6.24 -0.01
CA GLY A 95 -13.51 6.14 -0.89
C GLY A 95 -14.80 5.83 -0.13
N SER A 96 -14.74 4.93 0.85
CA SER A 96 -15.89 4.62 1.72
C SER A 96 -16.35 5.82 2.54
N ARG A 97 -15.41 6.65 3.02
CA ARG A 97 -15.72 7.90 3.74
C ARG A 97 -16.34 8.95 2.81
N LEU A 98 -15.84 9.06 1.58
CA LEU A 98 -16.40 9.97 0.58
C LEU A 98 -17.84 9.59 0.21
N ILE A 99 -18.12 8.31 -0.04
CA ILE A 99 -19.48 7.83 -0.36
C ILE A 99 -20.45 8.15 0.77
N LYS A 100 -20.07 7.89 2.03
CA LYS A 100 -20.90 8.25 3.19
C LYS A 100 -21.17 9.75 3.27
N TYR A 101 -20.17 10.59 2.98
CA TYR A 101 -20.32 12.05 2.99
C TYR A 101 -21.27 12.52 1.88
N GLU A 102 -21.10 12.05 0.64
CA GLU A 102 -21.98 12.39 -0.49
C GLU A 102 -23.42 11.94 -0.27
N MET A 103 -23.63 10.74 0.30
CA MET A 103 -24.98 10.26 0.67
C MET A 103 -25.62 11.15 1.73
N PHE A 104 -24.91 11.45 2.82
CA PHE A 104 -25.42 12.31 3.90
C PHE A 104 -25.73 13.73 3.40
N LYS A 105 -24.87 14.30 2.55
CA LYS A 105 -25.08 15.62 1.95
C LYS A 105 -26.32 15.64 1.07
N LYS A 106 -26.56 14.58 0.29
CA LYS A 106 -27.75 14.45 -0.55
C LYS A 106 -29.03 14.40 0.30
N ASP A 107 -29.05 13.63 1.38
CA ASP A 107 -30.19 13.53 2.31
C ASP A 107 -30.54 14.87 2.99
N VAL A 108 -29.55 15.73 3.26
CA VAL A 108 -29.76 17.07 3.81
C VAL A 108 -30.26 18.06 2.76
N THR A 109 -29.82 17.93 1.51
CA THR A 109 -30.19 18.86 0.43
C THR A 109 -31.58 18.56 -0.15
N GLU A 110 -32.03 17.31 -0.10
CA GLU A 110 -33.35 16.88 -0.56
C GLU A 110 -34.48 17.05 0.50
N LYS A 111 -34.17 17.51 1.71
CA LYS A 111 -35.15 17.88 2.75
C LYS A 111 -35.36 19.39 2.81
#